data_AF-B8CAR3-F1
#
_entry.id   AF-B8CAR3-F1
#
_cell.length_a   1.000
_cell.length_b   1.000
_cell.length_c   1.000
_cell.angle_alpha   90.00
_cell.angle_beta   90.00
_cell.angle_gamma   90.00
#
_symmetry.space_group_name_H-M   'P 1'
#
loop_
_entity.id
_entity.type
_entity.pdbx_description
1 polymer ?
#
loop_
_entity_poly.entity_id
_entity_poly.type
_entity_poly.pdbx_seq_one_letter_code
_entity_poly.pdbx_strand_id
1 'polypeptide(L)'
;MKLILYALLATIVHARLHQRTLKKKKKKDTPQSMSMSSTSSSTKRSRSSSRSQKEEVPPGMLQMCQQETIWKDVLINATDLQDYLDQGHLQTTCNNTCEDNNACTVDFYDEEIFRCVHATFDCPDPSEICDSVLGCIRPSNQRECDDVDLCTTDVWDPFKIDPATGSYGDCVYTQVTCVGDQVCLPDQGCTCDDGDICTTDTFNASTEMCEHESCMGGQVCDPREGCVCDDQDPCTTDVFDQATGVCVFTPCGGGQVCDSGVGCHCDDSNACTVDTWNTSTEVCDFTPAVICTGTNEFCDPFDVIDEDSPKTENALDWTRFRDLYPDRPFCVISPQPSSYGVVTIPAAAQNDPKFQFHVTTREDKGGSTVDWFTLCGLDILSPGNVPFIGLFVDISGSMTMATVQNSYTKFISDVTNAGLGHCQVQNGQERWVLPFMTDLAPDSPSCT
;
A
#
# COMPACT_ATOMS: atom_id res chain seq x y z
N MET A 1 8.06 -67.45 -10.79
CA MET A 1 6.71 -67.37 -10.20
C MET A 1 6.54 -66.23 -9.18
N LYS A 2 7.45 -66.03 -8.20
CA LYS A 2 7.34 -64.94 -7.20
C LYS A 2 7.27 -63.52 -7.79
N LEU A 3 8.02 -63.22 -8.84
CA LEU A 3 7.98 -61.91 -9.54
C LEU A 3 6.63 -61.60 -10.23
N ILE A 4 5.92 -62.62 -10.71
CA ILE A 4 4.61 -62.45 -11.36
C ILE A 4 3.52 -62.17 -10.32
N LEU A 5 3.64 -62.74 -9.12
CA LEU A 5 2.69 -62.51 -8.02
C LEU A 5 2.81 -61.09 -7.45
N TYR A 6 4.03 -60.55 -7.34
CA TYR A 6 4.27 -59.16 -6.92
C TYR A 6 3.72 -58.14 -7.93
N ALA A 7 3.89 -58.39 -9.23
CA ALA A 7 3.34 -57.52 -10.26
C ALA A 7 1.80 -57.48 -10.24
N LEU A 8 1.15 -58.62 -10.01
CA LEU A 8 -0.31 -58.72 -9.89
C LEU A 8 -0.84 -57.98 -8.65
N LEU A 9 -0.18 -58.12 -7.50
CA LEU A 9 -0.57 -57.41 -6.27
C LEU A 9 -0.39 -55.90 -6.40
N ALA A 10 0.70 -55.43 -7.03
CA ALA A 10 0.94 -54.01 -7.28
C ALA A 10 -0.15 -53.38 -8.17
N THR A 11 -0.60 -54.10 -9.21
CA THR A 11 -1.69 -53.62 -10.08
C THR A 11 -3.05 -53.53 -9.36
N ILE A 12 -3.34 -54.44 -8.42
CA ILE A 12 -4.59 -54.42 -7.64
C ILE A 12 -4.61 -53.24 -6.66
N VAL A 13 -3.46 -52.91 -6.06
CA VAL A 13 -3.32 -51.77 -5.15
C VAL A 13 -3.45 -50.44 -5.91
N HIS A 14 -2.85 -50.31 -7.09
CA HIS A 14 -2.98 -49.11 -7.93
C HIS A 14 -4.42 -48.86 -8.40
N ALA A 15 -5.15 -49.92 -8.79
CA ALA A 15 -6.55 -49.80 -9.20
C ALA A 15 -7.46 -49.33 -8.05
N ARG A 16 -7.19 -49.75 -6.80
CA ARG A 16 -7.95 -49.31 -5.61
C ARG A 16 -7.67 -47.86 -5.22
N LEU A 17 -6.45 -47.36 -5.43
CA LEU A 17 -6.10 -45.95 -5.19
C LEU A 17 -6.77 -45.00 -6.21
N HIS A 18 -6.81 -45.38 -7.49
CA HIS A 18 -7.44 -44.57 -8.53
C HIS A 18 -8.97 -44.46 -8.36
N GLN A 19 -9.64 -45.49 -7.82
CA GLN A 19 -11.08 -45.39 -7.49
C GLN A 19 -11.38 -44.49 -6.28
N ARG A 20 -10.42 -44.31 -5.36
CA ARG A 20 -10.59 -43.42 -4.18
C ARG A 20 -10.43 -41.94 -4.53
N THR A 21 -9.55 -41.60 -5.46
CA THR A 21 -9.34 -40.21 -5.92
C THR A 21 -10.52 -39.68 -6.75
N LEU A 22 -11.12 -40.52 -7.61
CA LEU A 22 -12.31 -40.14 -8.39
C LEU A 22 -13.57 -39.92 -7.52
N LYS A 23 -13.68 -40.56 -6.35
CA LYS A 23 -14.77 -40.32 -5.38
C LYS A 23 -14.61 -39.01 -4.59
N LYS A 24 -13.38 -38.51 -4.39
CA LYS A 24 -13.13 -37.24 -3.70
C LYS A 24 -13.34 -36.01 -4.59
N LYS A 25 -13.09 -36.12 -5.90
CA LYS A 25 -13.27 -35.00 -6.85
C LYS A 25 -14.73 -34.66 -7.17
N LYS A 26 -15.68 -35.56 -6.86
CA LYS A 26 -17.12 -35.35 -7.13
C LYS A 26 -17.87 -34.57 -6.04
N LYS A 27 -17.18 -34.09 -5.00
CA LYS A 27 -17.79 -33.50 -3.79
C LYS A 27 -17.45 -32.02 -3.55
N LYS A 28 -16.78 -31.32 -4.48
CA LYS A 28 -16.24 -29.98 -4.23
C LYS A 28 -16.44 -28.98 -5.38
N ASP A 29 -17.60 -28.97 -6.03
CA ASP A 29 -17.99 -27.89 -6.95
C ASP A 29 -19.53 -27.68 -6.92
N THR A 30 -20.03 -26.79 -6.06
CA THR A 30 -21.33 -26.13 -6.22
C THR A 30 -21.27 -24.73 -5.60
N PRO A 31 -21.43 -23.65 -6.38
CA PRO A 31 -21.49 -22.28 -5.87
C PRO A 31 -22.90 -21.93 -5.34
N GLN A 32 -22.98 -21.19 -4.23
CA GLN A 32 -24.20 -20.58 -3.71
C GLN A 32 -24.58 -19.33 -4.52
N SER A 33 -25.80 -19.30 -5.06
CA SER A 33 -26.50 -18.05 -5.40
C SER A 33 -27.91 -18.09 -4.81
N MET A 34 -28.28 -17.05 -4.06
CA MET A 34 -29.59 -16.85 -3.46
C MET A 34 -30.61 -16.40 -4.53
N SER A 35 -31.77 -17.06 -4.61
CA SER A 35 -33.06 -16.38 -4.78
C SER A 35 -34.23 -17.32 -4.42
N MET A 36 -35.30 -16.71 -3.92
CA MET A 36 -36.52 -17.35 -3.44
C MET A 36 -37.45 -17.79 -4.57
N SER A 37 -38.11 -18.95 -4.42
CA SER A 37 -39.58 -19.13 -4.50
C SER A 37 -39.95 -20.62 -4.61
N SER A 38 -41.25 -20.88 -4.52
CA SER A 38 -41.96 -22.01 -3.92
C SER A 38 -42.16 -23.29 -4.75
N THR A 39 -42.76 -24.28 -4.05
CA THR A 39 -43.68 -25.38 -4.47
C THR A 39 -43.16 -26.79 -4.82
N SER A 40 -43.45 -27.71 -3.89
CA SER A 40 -44.03 -29.07 -3.99
C SER A 40 -43.62 -30.06 -5.09
N SER A 41 -43.15 -31.25 -4.71
CA SER A 41 -43.92 -32.53 -4.73
C SER A 41 -43.03 -33.80 -4.77
N SER A 42 -43.42 -34.78 -3.96
CA SER A 42 -43.43 -36.25 -4.14
C SER A 42 -42.39 -36.96 -5.03
N THR A 43 -41.74 -38.02 -4.52
CA THR A 43 -42.02 -39.46 -4.85
C THR A 43 -40.97 -40.43 -4.25
N LYS A 44 -41.47 -41.64 -3.92
CA LYS A 44 -40.91 -42.81 -3.23
C LYS A 44 -39.83 -43.64 -3.98
N ARG A 45 -39.31 -44.65 -3.24
CA ARG A 45 -38.83 -46.02 -3.63
C ARG A 45 -37.33 -46.14 -3.98
N SER A 46 -36.56 -47.18 -3.65
CA SER A 46 -36.78 -48.50 -3.02
C SER A 46 -35.44 -49.10 -2.54
N ARG A 47 -35.49 -49.98 -1.53
CA ARG A 47 -34.41 -50.88 -1.07
C ARG A 47 -34.04 -51.94 -2.11
N SER A 48 -32.80 -52.43 -2.06
CA SER A 48 -32.51 -53.86 -2.32
C SER A 48 -31.33 -54.36 -1.46
N SER A 49 -31.52 -55.56 -0.94
CA SER A 49 -30.66 -56.34 -0.06
C SER A 49 -30.14 -57.54 -0.86
N SER A 50 -28.94 -58.03 -0.56
CA SER A 50 -28.53 -59.38 -0.96
C SER A 50 -27.68 -60.04 0.13
N ARG A 51 -28.04 -61.30 0.37
CA ARG A 51 -27.62 -62.25 1.40
C ARG A 51 -27.04 -63.46 0.66
N SER A 52 -25.95 -64.05 1.13
CA SER A 52 -25.47 -65.41 0.77
C SER A 52 -24.64 -65.91 1.95
N GLN A 53 -25.19 -66.80 2.77
CA GLN A 53 -25.21 -68.27 2.66
C GLN A 53 -23.90 -68.90 3.13
N LYS A 54 -24.06 -69.72 4.18
CA LYS A 54 -23.09 -70.37 5.04
C LYS A 54 -23.26 -71.87 4.80
N GLU A 55 -22.18 -72.59 4.58
CA GLU A 55 -22.19 -74.04 4.33
C GLU A 55 -21.44 -74.73 5.49
N GLU A 56 -22.08 -75.71 6.12
CA GLU A 56 -21.59 -76.50 7.25
C GLU A 56 -20.91 -77.78 6.77
N VAL A 57 -19.86 -78.23 7.49
CA VAL A 57 -19.15 -79.51 7.29
C VAL A 57 -19.49 -80.48 8.44
N PRO A 58 -19.62 -81.81 8.21
CA PRO A 58 -20.20 -82.76 9.17
C PRO A 58 -19.21 -83.27 10.24
N PRO A 59 -19.70 -83.84 11.36
CA PRO A 59 -18.93 -84.12 12.57
C PRO A 59 -18.33 -85.53 12.59
N GLY A 60 -17.05 -85.65 12.95
CA GLY A 60 -16.44 -86.96 13.19
C GLY A 60 -14.94 -86.94 13.46
N MET A 61 -14.47 -86.19 14.46
CA MET A 61 -13.13 -86.37 15.07
C MET A 61 -13.02 -85.52 16.34
N LEU A 62 -13.69 -85.95 17.41
CA LEU A 62 -13.72 -85.20 18.67
C LEU A 62 -13.65 -86.18 19.85
N GLN A 63 -12.50 -86.82 20.02
CA GLN A 63 -12.20 -87.49 21.28
C GLN A 63 -10.70 -87.72 21.43
N MET A 64 -9.98 -86.71 21.97
CA MET A 64 -8.73 -86.83 22.73
C MET A 64 -8.15 -85.41 22.95
N CYS A 65 -8.74 -84.61 23.85
CA CYS A 65 -8.10 -83.39 24.38
C CYS A 65 -8.84 -82.96 25.67
N GLN A 66 -8.63 -83.67 26.77
CA GLN A 66 -8.94 -83.19 28.11
C GLN A 66 -7.89 -83.73 29.09
N GLN A 67 -6.82 -82.97 29.30
CA GLN A 67 -6.04 -82.97 30.54
C GLN A 67 -5.30 -81.63 30.67
N GLU A 68 -5.73 -80.82 31.64
CA GLU A 68 -5.11 -79.54 31.98
C GLU A 68 -3.72 -79.78 32.59
N THR A 69 -2.69 -79.22 31.97
CA THR A 69 -1.34 -79.14 32.56
C THR A 69 -0.85 -77.69 32.42
N ILE A 70 -0.28 -77.16 33.50
CA ILE A 70 0.27 -75.80 33.58
C ILE A 70 1.48 -75.70 32.64
N TRP A 71 1.39 -74.89 31.59
CA TRP A 71 2.46 -74.71 30.61
C TRP A 71 3.48 -73.65 31.08
N LYS A 72 4.75 -73.80 30.67
CA LYS A 72 5.82 -72.81 30.89
C LYS A 72 6.09 -72.10 29.57
N ASP A 73 5.88 -70.79 29.54
CA ASP A 73 6.03 -69.97 28.33
C ASP A 73 7.49 -69.83 27.90
N VAL A 74 7.70 -69.68 26.60
CA VAL A 74 9.03 -69.45 25.99
C VAL A 74 8.96 -68.18 25.16
N LEU A 75 9.82 -67.21 25.47
CA LEU A 75 10.02 -66.01 24.66
C LEU A 75 11.13 -66.27 23.64
N ILE A 76 10.90 -65.92 22.37
CA ILE A 76 11.91 -66.01 21.30
C ILE A 76 11.99 -64.68 20.55
N ASN A 77 13.18 -64.33 20.03
CA ASN A 77 13.37 -63.08 19.29
C ASN A 77 12.91 -63.20 17.82
N ALA A 78 12.78 -62.05 17.14
CA ALA A 78 12.27 -61.98 15.76
C ALA A 78 13.12 -62.72 14.72
N THR A 79 14.44 -62.77 14.90
CA THR A 79 15.37 -63.48 13.99
C THR A 79 15.17 -64.99 14.05
N ASP A 80 14.91 -65.54 15.23
CA ASP A 80 14.68 -66.97 15.42
C ASP A 80 13.29 -67.40 14.92
N LEU A 81 12.33 -66.48 14.88
CA LEU A 81 10.98 -66.74 14.37
C LEU A 81 10.98 -67.08 12.88
N GLN A 82 11.80 -66.41 12.07
CA GLN A 82 11.80 -66.63 10.62
C GLN A 82 12.37 -68.01 10.26
N ASP A 83 13.43 -68.45 10.95
CA ASP A 83 13.98 -69.81 10.83
C ASP A 83 12.98 -70.88 11.28
N TYR A 84 12.10 -70.55 12.24
CA TYR A 84 11.01 -71.41 12.71
C TYR A 84 9.89 -71.54 11.67
N LEU A 85 9.49 -70.42 11.06
CA LEU A 85 8.44 -70.36 10.04
C LEU A 85 8.85 -71.10 8.76
N ASP A 86 10.10 -70.97 8.34
CA ASP A 86 10.63 -71.57 7.10
C ASP A 86 10.72 -73.11 7.17
N GLN A 87 10.73 -73.69 8.38
CA GLN A 87 10.69 -75.14 8.59
C GLN A 87 9.26 -75.74 8.49
N GLY A 88 8.22 -74.90 8.33
CA GLY A 88 6.86 -75.36 7.98
C GLY A 88 6.00 -75.85 9.16
N HIS A 89 6.31 -75.45 10.39
CA HIS A 89 5.66 -75.92 11.62
C HIS A 89 4.31 -75.26 11.95
N LEU A 90 3.65 -74.58 11.02
CA LEU A 90 2.34 -73.95 11.26
C LEU A 90 1.18 -74.79 10.73
N GLN A 91 0.47 -75.49 11.62
CA GLN A 91 -0.92 -75.93 11.38
C GLN A 91 -1.88 -75.13 12.28
N THR A 92 -2.69 -74.27 11.66
CA THR A 92 -3.66 -73.40 12.33
C THR A 92 -4.97 -74.12 12.69
N THR A 93 -4.91 -75.28 13.34
CA THR A 93 -6.11 -76.01 13.76
C THR A 93 -6.07 -76.49 15.20
N CYS A 94 -5.76 -75.59 16.13
CA CYS A 94 -6.24 -75.68 17.50
C CYS A 94 -6.85 -74.34 17.94
N ASN A 95 -8.08 -74.41 18.42
CA ASN A 95 -8.91 -73.28 18.81
C ASN A 95 -8.60 -72.91 20.28
N ASN A 96 -7.73 -71.91 20.48
CA ASN A 96 -7.43 -71.12 21.69
C ASN A 96 -6.63 -71.87 22.79
N THR A 97 -5.53 -71.37 23.39
CA THR A 97 -5.46 -70.19 24.31
C THR A 97 -4.01 -69.69 24.59
N CYS A 98 -3.15 -69.51 23.60
CA CYS A 98 -1.78 -68.99 23.85
C CYS A 98 -1.67 -67.46 23.90
N GLU A 99 -2.73 -66.70 24.19
CA GLU A 99 -2.68 -65.24 24.12
C GLU A 99 -2.17 -64.61 25.43
N ASP A 100 -1.05 -63.87 25.40
CA ASP A 100 -0.47 -63.17 26.56
C ASP A 100 -1.00 -61.74 26.76
N ASN A 101 -1.90 -61.29 25.86
CA ASN A 101 -2.43 -59.92 25.76
C ASN A 101 -1.36 -58.83 25.51
N ASN A 102 -0.17 -59.20 25.04
CA ASN A 102 0.83 -58.24 24.61
C ASN A 102 0.70 -57.99 23.12
N ALA A 103 0.32 -56.77 22.74
CA ALA A 103 0.12 -56.39 21.35
C ALA A 103 1.42 -56.39 20.50
N CYS A 104 2.57 -56.61 21.15
CA CYS A 104 3.91 -56.66 20.54
C CYS A 104 4.46 -58.07 20.36
N THR A 105 3.69 -59.10 20.72
CA THR A 105 4.06 -60.49 20.51
C THR A 105 3.10 -61.14 19.52
N VAL A 106 3.63 -62.07 18.74
CA VAL A 106 2.83 -63.02 17.98
C VAL A 106 2.84 -64.32 18.74
N ASP A 107 1.65 -64.75 19.11
CA ASP A 107 1.45 -65.88 19.98
C ASP A 107 1.03 -67.12 19.19
N PHE A 108 1.74 -68.23 19.39
CA PHE A 108 1.38 -69.51 18.81
C PHE A 108 1.71 -70.67 19.74
N TYR A 109 0.93 -71.74 19.64
CA TYR A 109 1.24 -72.98 20.33
C TYR A 109 2.13 -73.83 19.44
N ASP A 110 3.23 -74.28 20.01
CA ASP A 110 4.15 -75.20 19.37
C ASP A 110 3.87 -76.63 19.84
N GLU A 111 3.41 -77.48 18.91
CA GLU A 111 3.07 -78.87 19.21
C GLU A 111 4.30 -79.78 19.38
N GLU A 112 5.48 -79.41 18.87
CA GLU A 112 6.68 -80.25 19.01
C GLU A 112 7.27 -80.15 20.40
N ILE A 113 7.26 -78.94 20.97
CA ILE A 113 7.73 -78.70 22.33
C ILE A 113 6.59 -78.62 23.36
N PHE A 114 5.34 -78.71 22.89
CA PHE A 114 4.11 -78.60 23.67
C PHE A 114 4.07 -77.32 24.53
N ARG A 115 4.35 -76.13 23.98
CA ARG A 115 4.37 -74.86 24.74
C ARG A 115 3.82 -73.67 23.97
N CYS A 116 3.34 -72.66 24.69
CA CYS A 116 3.08 -71.35 24.12
C CYS A 116 4.39 -70.62 23.85
N VAL A 117 4.49 -70.11 22.63
CA VAL A 117 5.60 -69.32 22.14
C VAL A 117 5.07 -67.91 21.87
N HIS A 118 5.71 -66.93 22.50
CA HIS A 118 5.42 -65.51 22.33
C HIS A 118 6.63 -64.88 21.65
N ALA A 119 6.52 -64.65 20.35
CA ALA A 119 7.63 -64.09 19.58
C ALA A 119 7.45 -62.59 19.47
N THR A 120 8.41 -61.81 19.99
CA THR A 120 8.41 -60.36 19.81
C THR A 120 8.62 -60.05 18.34
N PHE A 121 7.83 -59.15 17.76
CA PHE A 121 8.07 -58.66 16.41
C PHE A 121 8.54 -57.20 16.43
N ASP A 122 9.45 -56.87 15.52
CA ASP A 122 9.85 -55.49 15.28
C ASP A 122 8.77 -54.77 14.46
N CYS A 123 8.47 -53.52 14.82
CA CYS A 123 7.49 -52.75 14.08
C CYS A 123 7.89 -52.59 12.61
N PRO A 124 6.92 -52.64 11.66
CA PRO A 124 7.22 -52.58 10.22
C PRO A 124 7.94 -51.29 9.80
N ASP A 125 7.75 -50.21 10.57
CA ASP A 125 8.45 -48.95 10.41
C ASP A 125 9.53 -48.81 11.50
N PRO A 126 10.81 -48.58 11.13
CA PRO A 126 11.89 -48.41 12.11
C PRO A 126 11.74 -47.16 12.98
N SER A 127 10.83 -46.25 12.65
CA SER A 127 10.48 -45.09 13.49
C SER A 127 9.41 -45.39 14.55
N GLU A 128 8.79 -46.57 14.54
CA GLU A 128 7.77 -46.99 15.51
C GLU A 128 8.41 -47.71 16.70
N ILE A 129 7.86 -47.49 17.90
CA ILE A 129 8.21 -48.22 19.11
C ILE A 129 7.01 -49.11 19.46
N CYS A 130 7.26 -50.35 19.85
CA CYS A 130 6.19 -51.26 20.23
C CYS A 130 5.82 -51.07 21.70
N ASP A 131 4.57 -50.66 21.95
CA ASP A 131 3.96 -50.57 23.27
C ASP A 131 3.16 -51.83 23.56
N SER A 132 3.38 -52.47 24.72
CA SER A 132 2.80 -53.78 25.03
C SER A 132 1.26 -53.80 25.08
N VAL A 133 0.61 -52.64 25.19
CA VAL A 133 -0.86 -52.52 25.24
C VAL A 133 -1.41 -52.02 23.90
N LEU A 134 -0.71 -51.09 23.25
CA LEU A 134 -1.21 -50.38 22.06
C LEU A 134 -0.65 -50.90 20.72
N GLY A 135 0.39 -51.74 20.77
CA GLY A 135 1.12 -52.23 19.59
C GLY A 135 2.12 -51.21 19.06
N CYS A 136 2.42 -51.28 17.76
CA CYS A 136 3.35 -50.35 17.11
C CYS A 136 2.79 -48.93 17.08
N ILE A 137 3.41 -48.04 17.86
CA ILE A 137 3.10 -46.62 17.89
C ILE A 137 4.24 -45.82 17.26
N ARG A 138 3.91 -44.87 16.38
CA ARG A 138 4.88 -43.84 16.02
C ARG A 138 4.97 -42.89 17.20
N PRO A 139 6.15 -42.69 17.83
CA PRO A 139 6.39 -41.44 18.52
C PRO A 139 6.24 -40.38 17.43
N SER A 140 5.09 -39.71 17.41
CA SER A 140 4.84 -38.68 16.42
C SER A 140 5.99 -37.69 16.55
N ASN A 141 6.84 -37.68 15.52
CA ASN A 141 7.80 -36.66 15.14
C ASN A 141 7.71 -35.49 16.09
N GLN A 142 8.73 -35.36 16.95
CA GLN A 142 8.99 -34.23 17.86
C GLN A 142 8.29 -33.01 17.27
N ARG A 143 7.08 -32.72 17.73
CA ARG A 143 6.39 -31.51 17.29
C ARG A 143 7.31 -30.41 17.75
N GLU A 144 7.84 -29.62 16.82
CA GLU A 144 8.46 -28.36 17.20
C GLU A 144 7.41 -27.65 18.05
N CYS A 145 7.69 -27.54 19.35
CA CYS A 145 6.82 -26.85 20.29
C CYS A 145 6.92 -25.34 20.14
N ASP A 146 7.56 -24.87 19.07
CA ASP A 146 7.76 -23.46 18.80
C ASP A 146 6.40 -22.80 18.54
N ASP A 147 5.90 -22.04 19.52
CA ASP A 147 4.71 -21.21 19.36
C ASP A 147 5.04 -19.83 18.77
N VAL A 148 6.31 -19.61 18.40
CA VAL A 148 6.88 -18.37 17.86
C VAL A 148 6.95 -17.25 18.90
N ASP A 149 6.48 -17.47 20.13
CA ASP A 149 6.57 -16.50 21.22
C ASP A 149 7.97 -16.55 21.84
N LEU A 150 8.78 -15.54 21.52
CA LEU A 150 10.14 -15.38 22.06
C LEU A 150 10.15 -15.15 23.58
N CYS A 151 8.98 -14.92 24.19
CA CYS A 151 8.77 -14.80 25.62
C CYS A 151 8.41 -16.13 26.29
N THR A 152 8.41 -17.23 25.56
CA THR A 152 8.32 -18.57 26.13
C THR A 152 9.53 -19.42 25.74
N THR A 153 9.85 -20.34 26.64
CA THR A 153 10.75 -21.45 26.34
C THR A 153 9.91 -22.68 26.14
N ASP A 154 10.12 -23.31 24.99
CA ASP A 154 9.19 -24.29 24.48
C ASP A 154 9.79 -25.68 24.62
N VAL A 155 9.24 -26.47 25.53
CA VAL A 155 9.74 -27.80 25.84
C VAL A 155 8.65 -28.82 25.62
N TRP A 156 8.91 -29.79 24.75
CA TRP A 156 8.05 -30.96 24.62
C TRP A 156 8.20 -31.86 25.86
N ASP A 157 7.10 -32.07 26.60
CA ASP A 157 7.06 -32.99 27.74
C ASP A 157 6.31 -34.28 27.35
N PRO A 158 7.01 -35.41 27.15
CA PRO A 158 6.39 -36.68 26.77
C PRO A 158 5.52 -37.30 27.86
N PHE A 159 5.59 -36.82 29.11
CA PHE A 159 4.83 -37.36 30.23
C PHE A 159 3.59 -36.53 30.57
N LYS A 160 3.45 -35.34 29.97
CA LYS A 160 2.28 -34.48 30.16
C LYS A 160 1.11 -35.00 29.32
N ILE A 161 -0.09 -35.03 29.92
CA ILE A 161 -1.30 -35.47 29.23
C ILE A 161 -1.96 -34.26 28.57
N ASP A 162 -2.07 -34.32 27.24
CA ASP A 162 -3.07 -33.68 26.38
C ASP A 162 -4.43 -33.41 27.04
N PRO A 163 -4.79 -32.28 27.68
CA PRO A 163 -6.10 -32.15 28.31
C PRO A 163 -7.26 -32.13 27.29
N ALA A 164 -6.99 -31.77 26.03
CA ALA A 164 -7.96 -31.79 24.94
C ALA A 164 -8.08 -33.17 24.27
N THR A 165 -6.98 -33.93 24.17
CA THR A 165 -6.94 -35.21 23.44
C THR A 165 -6.86 -36.45 24.31
N GLY A 166 -6.52 -36.30 25.60
CA GLY A 166 -6.23 -37.39 26.54
C GLY A 166 -4.97 -38.20 26.21
N SER A 167 -4.15 -37.73 25.26
CA SER A 167 -2.93 -38.43 24.81
C SER A 167 -1.70 -38.00 25.62
N TYR A 168 -0.71 -38.88 25.74
CA TYR A 168 0.59 -38.55 26.33
C TYR A 168 1.46 -37.75 25.35
N GLY A 169 2.13 -36.73 25.86
CA GLY A 169 2.96 -35.79 25.11
C GLY A 169 2.23 -34.46 24.87
N ASP A 170 2.70 -33.39 25.51
CA ASP A 170 2.18 -32.03 25.35
C ASP A 170 3.31 -30.99 25.40
N CYS A 171 3.11 -29.83 24.78
CA CYS A 171 4.06 -28.73 24.85
C CYS A 171 3.93 -27.98 26.18
N VAL A 172 5.07 -27.62 26.75
CA VAL A 172 5.18 -26.81 27.97
C VAL A 172 5.89 -25.52 27.61
N TYR A 173 5.14 -24.43 27.70
CA TYR A 173 5.60 -23.07 27.46
C TYR A 173 5.94 -22.44 28.80
N THR A 174 7.22 -22.18 29.07
CA THR A 174 7.66 -21.52 30.31
C THR A 174 8.04 -20.09 30.02
N GLN A 175 7.39 -19.14 30.69
CA GLN A 175 7.63 -17.71 30.50
C GLN A 175 9.09 -17.35 30.75
N VAL A 176 9.70 -16.66 29.77
CA VAL A 176 11.02 -16.06 29.87
C VAL A 176 10.95 -14.93 30.89
N THR A 177 11.86 -14.94 31.87
CA THR A 177 12.00 -13.84 32.82
C THR A 177 13.09 -12.91 32.31
N CYS A 178 12.72 -11.69 31.94
CA CYS A 178 13.69 -10.68 31.53
C CYS A 178 14.48 -10.13 32.72
N VAL A 179 15.64 -9.55 32.44
CA VAL A 179 16.55 -9.02 33.48
C VAL A 179 16.17 -7.56 33.75
N GLY A 180 16.16 -7.18 35.02
CA GLY A 180 15.87 -5.80 35.42
C GLY A 180 14.43 -5.39 35.16
N ASP A 181 14.27 -4.27 34.46
CA ASP A 181 13.01 -3.63 34.07
C ASP A 181 12.62 -3.88 32.60
N GLN A 182 13.34 -4.75 31.90
CA GLN A 182 12.99 -5.18 30.55
C GLN A 182 11.59 -5.80 30.49
N VAL A 183 10.87 -5.50 29.40
CA VAL A 183 9.57 -6.08 29.09
C VAL A 183 9.75 -7.12 27.98
N CYS A 184 9.06 -8.25 28.09
CA CYS A 184 9.07 -9.25 27.04
C CYS A 184 7.93 -9.01 26.05
N LEU A 185 8.27 -8.81 24.77
CA LEU A 185 7.30 -8.74 23.67
C LEU A 185 7.35 -10.03 22.84
N PRO A 186 6.21 -10.68 22.53
CA PRO A 186 6.19 -12.00 21.90
C PRO A 186 7.03 -12.13 20.62
N ASP A 187 7.06 -11.09 19.79
CA ASP A 187 7.77 -11.11 18.51
C ASP A 187 9.22 -10.59 18.59
N GLN A 188 9.65 -10.06 19.74
CA GLN A 188 10.97 -9.42 19.91
C GLN A 188 11.79 -9.96 21.08
N GLY A 189 11.20 -10.74 21.98
CA GLY A 189 11.81 -11.18 23.22
C GLY A 189 11.94 -10.06 24.25
N CYS A 190 12.93 -10.16 25.14
CA CYS A 190 13.21 -9.14 26.16
C CYS A 190 13.75 -7.85 25.52
N THR A 191 13.01 -6.77 25.67
CA THR A 191 13.32 -5.45 25.14
C THR A 191 13.24 -4.38 26.23
N CYS A 192 13.87 -3.23 25.98
CA CYS A 192 13.74 -2.03 26.78
C CYS A 192 12.71 -1.05 26.21
N ASP A 193 11.95 -1.43 25.19
CA ASP A 193 10.91 -0.61 24.59
C ASP A 193 9.85 -0.22 25.64
N ASP A 194 9.77 1.06 25.98
CA ASP A 194 8.75 1.61 26.91
C ASP A 194 7.44 1.98 26.20
N GLY A 195 7.39 1.78 24.87
CA GLY A 195 6.27 2.12 24.02
C GLY A 195 6.15 3.61 23.72
N ASP A 196 7.10 4.44 24.15
CA ASP A 196 7.20 5.85 23.75
C ASP A 196 8.07 5.96 22.50
N ILE A 197 7.46 6.25 21.35
CA ILE A 197 8.16 6.40 20.08
C ILE A 197 9.17 7.57 20.07
N CYS A 198 9.15 8.43 21.10
CA CYS A 198 10.01 9.58 21.24
C CYS A 198 11.18 9.38 22.21
N THR A 199 11.39 8.16 22.67
CA THR A 199 12.58 7.74 23.40
C THR A 199 13.40 6.76 22.56
N THR A 200 14.71 6.83 22.73
CA THR A 200 15.62 5.78 22.27
C THR A 200 15.90 4.88 23.46
N ASP A 201 15.44 3.63 23.36
CA ASP A 201 15.55 2.67 24.45
C ASP A 201 16.81 1.82 24.32
N THR A 202 17.65 1.85 25.34
CA THR A 202 18.90 1.10 25.38
C THR A 202 18.99 0.29 26.66
N PHE A 203 19.39 -0.98 26.54
CA PHE A 203 19.69 -1.80 27.72
C PHE A 203 21.14 -1.60 28.17
N ASN A 204 21.33 -1.11 29.38
CA ASN A 204 22.64 -1.01 29.98
C ASN A 204 23.01 -2.30 30.71
N ALA A 205 23.77 -3.17 30.04
CA ALA A 205 24.20 -4.46 30.59
C ALA A 205 25.07 -4.36 31.86
N SER A 206 25.64 -3.19 32.17
CA SER A 206 26.46 -2.99 33.37
C SER A 206 25.63 -2.67 34.61
N THR A 207 24.47 -2.04 34.43
CA THR A 207 23.53 -1.69 35.50
C THR A 207 22.32 -2.61 35.53
N GLU A 208 22.12 -3.45 34.49
CA GLU A 208 20.94 -4.29 34.30
C GLU A 208 19.64 -3.48 34.28
N MET A 209 19.68 -2.26 33.75
CA MET A 209 18.53 -1.35 33.66
C MET A 209 18.34 -0.82 32.23
N CYS A 210 17.10 -0.53 31.89
CA CYS A 210 16.73 0.19 30.68
C CYS A 210 16.96 1.70 30.85
N GLU A 211 17.49 2.30 29.80
CA GLU A 211 17.73 3.74 29.67
C GLU A 211 16.90 4.25 28.50
N HIS A 212 16.02 5.21 28.76
CA HIS A 212 15.10 5.83 27.79
C HIS A 212 15.55 7.26 27.54
N GLU A 213 16.28 7.50 26.47
CA GLU A 213 16.79 8.84 26.14
C GLU A 213 15.81 9.60 25.25
N SER A 214 15.43 10.81 25.65
CA SER A 214 14.58 11.69 24.86
C SER A 214 15.26 12.11 23.54
N CYS A 215 14.46 12.56 22.57
CA CYS A 215 14.95 13.10 21.29
C CYS A 215 16.16 14.04 21.45
N MET A 216 17.19 13.80 20.64
CA MET A 216 18.48 14.50 20.73
C MET A 216 18.57 15.69 19.76
N GLY A 217 19.58 16.55 19.92
CA GLY A 217 20.06 17.38 18.80
C GLY A 217 19.11 18.45 18.27
N GLY A 218 18.10 18.87 19.05
CA GLY A 218 17.08 19.83 18.59
C GLY A 218 15.89 19.20 17.86
N GLN A 219 15.80 17.88 17.85
CA GLN A 219 14.63 17.16 17.35
C GLN A 219 13.41 17.40 18.26
N VAL A 220 12.23 17.41 17.64
CA VAL A 220 10.93 17.48 18.30
C VAL A 220 10.25 16.12 18.17
N CYS A 221 9.50 15.73 19.19
CA CYS A 221 8.71 14.51 19.19
C CYS A 221 7.43 14.70 18.36
N ASP A 222 7.34 13.98 17.24
CA ASP A 222 6.09 13.76 16.52
C ASP A 222 5.41 12.47 17.04
N PRO A 223 4.17 12.53 17.55
CA PRO A 223 3.47 11.36 18.10
C PRO A 223 3.19 10.22 17.11
N ARG A 224 3.40 10.41 15.81
CA ARG A 224 3.21 9.42 14.74
C ARG A 224 4.51 8.95 14.14
N GLU A 225 5.51 9.82 14.06
CA GLU A 225 6.77 9.56 13.34
C GLU A 225 8.00 9.43 14.25
N GLY A 226 7.86 9.75 15.54
CA GLY A 226 8.95 9.72 16.52
C GLY A 226 9.77 11.02 16.52
N CYS A 227 11.07 10.92 16.79
CA CYS A 227 11.95 12.09 16.81
C CYS A 227 12.23 12.62 15.39
N VAL A 228 11.68 13.79 15.08
CA VAL A 228 11.85 14.49 13.79
C VAL A 228 12.59 15.81 13.99
N CYS A 229 13.34 16.26 12.99
CA CYS A 229 13.78 17.65 12.95
C CYS A 229 12.64 18.48 12.38
N ASP A 230 12.06 19.33 13.21
CA ASP A 230 11.00 20.27 12.84
C ASP A 230 11.10 21.51 13.73
N ASP A 231 11.49 22.67 13.19
CA ASP A 231 11.47 23.95 13.92
C ASP A 231 10.11 24.66 13.86
N GLN A 232 9.11 24.05 13.21
CA GLN A 232 7.78 24.57 12.94
C GLN A 232 7.77 25.82 12.04
N ASP A 233 8.90 26.17 11.42
CA ASP A 233 8.97 27.21 10.40
C ASP A 233 8.78 26.58 9.01
N PRO A 234 7.64 26.79 8.35
CA PRO A 234 7.41 26.27 6.99
C PRO A 234 8.38 26.88 5.96
N CYS A 235 9.14 27.91 6.33
CA CYS A 235 10.17 28.54 5.51
C CYS A 235 11.55 27.89 5.61
N THR A 236 11.68 26.80 6.36
CA THR A 236 12.94 26.07 6.47
C THR A 236 12.78 24.62 6.01
N THR A 237 13.87 24.05 5.51
CA THR A 237 13.97 22.62 5.24
C THR A 237 14.80 21.99 6.34
N ASP A 238 14.21 20.97 6.96
CA ASP A 238 14.67 20.48 8.25
C ASP A 238 15.30 19.12 8.07
N VAL A 239 16.59 19.05 8.33
CA VAL A 239 17.38 17.84 8.08
C VAL A 239 18.14 17.48 9.34
N PHE A 240 17.95 16.25 9.81
CA PHE A 240 18.82 15.70 10.85
C PHE A 240 20.15 15.27 10.24
N ASP A 241 21.23 15.95 10.61
CA ASP A 241 22.56 15.52 10.23
C ASP A 241 23.02 14.39 11.18
N GLN A 242 22.97 13.15 10.69
CA GLN A 242 23.41 11.98 11.45
C GLN A 242 24.89 12.02 11.85
N ALA A 243 25.74 12.73 11.10
CA ALA A 243 27.17 12.78 11.39
C ALA A 243 27.48 13.70 12.57
N THR A 244 26.71 14.78 12.73
CA THR A 244 26.89 15.74 13.82
C THR A 244 25.89 15.52 14.97
N GLY A 245 24.79 14.81 14.73
CA GLY A 245 23.72 14.58 15.69
C GLY A 245 22.89 15.84 15.97
N VAL A 246 22.79 16.74 14.99
CA VAL A 246 22.14 18.06 15.15
C VAL A 246 21.16 18.31 14.01
N CYS A 247 20.01 18.92 14.31
CA CYS A 247 19.08 19.43 13.31
C CYS A 247 19.65 20.65 12.60
N VAL A 248 19.61 20.61 11.27
CA VAL A 248 20.00 21.71 10.39
C VAL A 248 18.74 22.25 9.72
N PHE A 249 18.42 23.51 10.03
CA PHE A 249 17.29 24.25 9.46
C PHE A 249 17.82 25.17 8.36
N THR A 250 17.52 24.84 7.10
CA THR A 250 18.02 25.60 5.95
C THR A 250 16.91 26.51 5.41
N PRO A 251 17.08 27.85 5.43
CA PRO A 251 16.10 28.76 4.86
C PRO A 251 15.88 28.50 3.36
N CYS A 252 14.70 28.88 2.84
CA CYS A 252 14.38 28.80 1.41
C CYS A 252 15.56 29.31 0.53
N GLY A 253 15.97 28.49 -0.42
CA GLY A 253 17.11 28.74 -1.30
C GLY A 253 16.70 28.99 -2.75
N GLY A 254 17.68 29.20 -3.64
CA GLY A 254 17.47 29.13 -5.08
C GLY A 254 16.46 30.12 -5.69
N GLY A 255 16.18 31.25 -5.02
CA GLY A 255 15.22 32.25 -5.49
C GLY A 255 13.77 31.99 -5.07
N GLN A 256 13.53 31.00 -4.21
CA GLN A 256 12.21 30.78 -3.60
C GLN A 256 11.84 31.93 -2.66
N VAL A 257 10.55 32.23 -2.60
CA VAL A 257 9.95 33.06 -1.55
C VAL A 257 9.27 32.17 -0.52
N CYS A 258 9.12 32.68 0.70
CA CYS A 258 8.32 32.01 1.71
C CYS A 258 7.00 32.72 1.94
N ASP A 259 5.91 31.96 1.89
CA ASP A 259 4.61 32.38 2.38
C ASP A 259 4.22 31.59 3.64
N SER A 260 3.73 32.32 4.64
CA SER A 260 3.33 31.80 5.94
C SER A 260 2.13 30.85 5.77
N GLY A 261 2.39 29.54 5.83
CA GLY A 261 1.39 28.48 5.71
C GLY A 261 1.39 27.73 4.37
N VAL A 262 2.17 28.20 3.39
CA VAL A 262 2.40 27.47 2.11
C VAL A 262 3.82 26.88 2.10
N GLY A 263 4.78 27.58 2.70
CA GLY A 263 6.19 27.21 2.73
C GLY A 263 6.98 27.77 1.54
N CYS A 264 8.17 27.21 1.31
CA CYS A 264 9.05 27.63 0.22
C CYS A 264 8.43 27.29 -1.15
N HIS A 265 8.23 28.31 -1.99
CA HIS A 265 7.79 28.14 -3.36
C HIS A 265 8.45 29.17 -4.28
N CYS A 266 8.40 28.93 -5.58
CA CYS A 266 8.85 29.90 -6.57
C CYS A 266 7.70 30.87 -6.85
N ASP A 267 7.97 32.17 -6.68
CA ASP A 267 7.08 33.25 -7.07
C ASP A 267 7.94 34.50 -7.36
N ASP A 268 8.00 34.96 -8.60
CA ASP A 268 8.66 36.23 -8.99
C ASP A 268 7.69 37.42 -9.00
N SER A 269 6.46 37.21 -8.54
CA SER A 269 5.34 38.15 -8.58
C SER A 269 4.94 38.56 -10.01
N ASN A 270 5.35 37.80 -11.04
CA ASN A 270 4.94 38.01 -12.41
C ASN A 270 3.83 37.02 -12.79
N ALA A 271 2.62 37.54 -12.93
CA ALA A 271 1.46 36.78 -13.42
C ALA A 271 1.65 36.12 -14.79
N CYS A 272 2.64 36.57 -15.58
CA CYS A 272 2.94 36.07 -16.91
C CYS A 272 3.96 34.91 -16.91
N THR A 273 4.42 34.45 -15.75
CA THR A 273 5.29 33.28 -15.61
C THR A 273 4.60 32.14 -14.86
N VAL A 274 5.00 30.92 -15.21
CA VAL A 274 4.78 29.72 -14.42
C VAL A 274 6.09 29.48 -13.67
N ASP A 275 5.96 29.55 -12.36
CA ASP A 275 7.09 29.57 -11.44
C ASP A 275 7.27 28.16 -10.90
N THR A 276 8.32 27.49 -11.36
CA THR A 276 8.53 26.08 -11.08
C THR A 276 9.86 25.86 -10.39
N TRP A 277 9.85 25.07 -9.30
CA TRP A 277 11.09 24.64 -8.69
C TRP A 277 11.76 23.56 -9.54
N ASN A 278 12.98 23.83 -10.02
CA ASN A 278 13.77 22.85 -10.72
C ASN A 278 14.58 22.01 -9.72
N THR A 279 14.13 20.80 -9.45
CA THR A 279 14.79 19.88 -8.52
C THR A 279 16.18 19.41 -8.97
N SER A 280 16.52 19.57 -10.25
CA SER A 280 17.84 19.17 -10.77
C SER A 280 18.89 20.25 -10.62
N THR A 281 18.49 21.51 -10.70
CA THR A 281 19.40 22.65 -10.54
C THR A 281 19.31 23.33 -9.18
N GLU A 282 18.29 23.02 -8.39
CA GLU A 282 17.98 23.66 -7.10
C GLU A 282 17.80 25.18 -7.23
N VAL A 283 17.11 25.60 -8.30
CA VAL A 283 16.81 27.01 -8.60
C VAL A 283 15.37 27.13 -9.12
N CYS A 284 14.74 28.26 -8.88
CA CYS A 284 13.46 28.60 -9.49
C CYS A 284 13.60 28.89 -10.99
N ASP A 285 12.82 28.18 -11.80
CA ASP A 285 12.62 28.44 -13.21
C ASP A 285 11.33 29.25 -13.39
N PHE A 286 11.49 30.51 -13.79
CA PHE A 286 10.40 31.42 -14.15
C PHE A 286 10.18 31.33 -15.66
N THR A 287 9.37 30.37 -16.07
CA THR A 287 9.07 30.17 -17.49
C THR A 287 7.87 31.02 -17.87
N PRO A 288 7.88 31.76 -18.98
CA PRO A 288 6.68 32.45 -19.44
C PRO A 288 5.49 31.48 -19.46
N ALA A 289 4.46 31.78 -18.68
CA ALA A 289 3.23 30.98 -18.54
C ALA A 289 2.54 30.79 -19.89
N VAL A 290 2.79 31.72 -20.80
CA VAL A 290 2.21 31.77 -22.12
C VAL A 290 3.23 31.29 -23.14
N ILE A 291 3.14 30.00 -23.50
CA ILE A 291 3.64 29.51 -24.77
C ILE A 291 2.47 29.63 -25.76
N CYS A 292 2.39 30.74 -26.52
CA CYS A 292 1.41 30.90 -27.60
C CYS A 292 1.71 29.90 -28.73
N THR A 293 1.37 28.61 -28.56
CA THR A 293 1.56 27.57 -29.59
C THR A 293 0.27 27.23 -30.34
N GLY A 294 -0.88 27.72 -29.87
CA GLY A 294 -2.18 27.51 -30.51
C GLY A 294 -2.67 28.71 -31.34
N THR A 295 -3.51 28.44 -32.34
CA THR A 295 -4.18 29.45 -33.16
C THR A 295 -5.22 30.30 -32.41
N ASN A 296 -5.48 30.01 -31.14
CA ASN A 296 -6.47 30.68 -30.28
C ASN A 296 -5.85 31.33 -29.03
N GLU A 297 -4.53 31.26 -28.86
CA GLU A 297 -3.80 31.78 -27.69
C GLU A 297 -2.96 33.00 -28.03
N PHE A 298 -3.50 33.89 -28.87
CA PHE A 298 -2.80 35.11 -29.23
C PHE A 298 -3.09 36.24 -28.22
N CYS A 299 -2.01 36.56 -27.49
CA CYS A 299 -1.54 37.87 -27.01
C CYS A 299 -2.22 38.51 -25.80
N ASP A 300 -1.36 39.00 -24.90
CA ASP A 300 -1.67 39.63 -23.62
C ASP A 300 -2.43 40.96 -23.83
N PRO A 301 -3.73 41.04 -23.52
CA PRO A 301 -4.48 42.27 -23.54
C PRO A 301 -4.02 43.22 -22.43
N PHE A 302 -3.71 44.43 -22.88
CA PHE A 302 -3.31 45.55 -22.05
C PHE A 302 -4.28 46.70 -22.30
N ASP A 303 -4.84 47.26 -21.23
CA ASP A 303 -5.82 48.34 -21.31
C ASP A 303 -5.41 49.55 -20.45
N VAL A 304 -5.61 50.74 -20.98
CA VAL A 304 -5.43 52.03 -20.29
C VAL A 304 -6.74 52.79 -20.34
N ILE A 305 -7.43 52.87 -19.21
CA ILE A 305 -8.79 53.41 -19.15
C ILE A 305 -9.01 54.23 -17.86
N ASP A 306 -9.55 55.44 -17.99
CA ASP A 306 -9.76 56.34 -16.86
C ASP A 306 -11.13 56.23 -16.21
N GLU A 307 -12.11 55.61 -16.88
CA GLU A 307 -13.47 55.42 -16.39
C GLU A 307 -14.16 54.22 -17.01
N ASP A 308 -15.20 53.70 -16.35
CA ASP A 308 -15.91 52.51 -16.83
C ASP A 308 -17.43 52.71 -16.89
N SER A 309 -18.02 52.43 -18.06
CA SER A 309 -19.46 52.63 -18.28
C SER A 309 -20.07 51.67 -19.31
N PRO A 310 -21.08 50.86 -18.95
CA PRO A 310 -21.70 50.74 -17.64
C PRO A 310 -20.96 49.74 -16.73
N LYS A 311 -20.74 50.14 -15.47
CA LYS A 311 -20.01 49.37 -14.43
C LYS A 311 -20.51 47.94 -14.22
N THR A 312 -21.81 47.70 -14.41
CA THR A 312 -22.44 46.38 -14.23
C THR A 312 -22.08 45.37 -15.31
N GLU A 313 -21.69 45.84 -16.51
CA GLU A 313 -21.35 44.95 -17.63
C GLU A 313 -19.94 44.35 -17.47
N ASN A 314 -19.02 45.04 -16.76
CA ASN A 314 -17.66 44.58 -16.56
C ASN A 314 -17.56 43.22 -15.83
N ALA A 315 -18.46 42.93 -14.89
CA ALA A 315 -18.48 41.63 -14.21
C ALA A 315 -18.88 40.48 -15.14
N LEU A 316 -19.85 40.73 -16.03
CA LEU A 316 -20.28 39.75 -17.03
C LEU A 316 -19.21 39.57 -18.11
N ASP A 317 -18.58 40.67 -18.53
CA ASP A 317 -17.51 40.63 -19.52
C ASP A 317 -16.30 39.89 -19.01
N TRP A 318 -15.89 40.14 -17.77
CA TRP A 318 -14.79 39.42 -17.15
C TRP A 318 -15.05 37.93 -17.10
N THR A 319 -16.24 37.53 -16.63
CA THR A 319 -16.63 36.11 -16.57
C THR A 319 -16.54 35.47 -17.95
N ARG A 320 -17.14 36.12 -18.95
CA ARG A 320 -17.13 35.61 -20.33
C ARG A 320 -15.72 35.66 -20.96
N PHE A 321 -14.88 36.61 -20.59
CA PHE A 321 -13.49 36.68 -21.05
C PHE A 321 -12.69 35.49 -20.53
N ARG A 322 -12.82 35.15 -19.26
CA ARG A 322 -12.18 33.96 -18.68
C ARG A 322 -12.75 32.65 -19.19
N ASP A 323 -14.04 32.59 -19.52
CA ASP A 323 -14.63 31.42 -20.18
C ASP A 323 -14.04 31.19 -21.59
N LEU A 324 -13.75 32.27 -22.33
CA LEU A 324 -13.18 32.20 -23.68
C LEU A 324 -11.65 32.05 -23.67
N TYR A 325 -10.99 32.68 -22.72
CA TYR A 325 -9.53 32.81 -22.63
C TYR A 325 -9.05 32.57 -21.18
N PRO A 326 -9.13 31.32 -20.69
CA PRO A 326 -8.85 31.00 -19.28
C PRO A 326 -7.41 31.28 -18.86
N ASP A 327 -6.48 31.24 -19.81
CA ASP A 327 -5.04 31.37 -19.57
C ASP A 327 -4.43 32.70 -20.03
N ARG A 328 -5.22 33.58 -20.66
CA ARG A 328 -4.72 34.83 -21.23
C ARG A 328 -4.49 35.91 -20.15
N PRO A 329 -3.25 36.34 -19.86
CA PRO A 329 -2.99 37.43 -18.92
C PRO A 329 -3.72 38.71 -19.31
N PHE A 330 -4.09 39.56 -18.33
CA PHE A 330 -4.77 40.82 -18.60
C PHE A 330 -4.29 41.92 -17.66
N CYS A 331 -3.81 43.04 -18.20
CA CYS A 331 -3.39 44.20 -17.41
C CYS A 331 -4.30 45.41 -17.66
N VAL A 332 -4.81 46.02 -16.59
CA VAL A 332 -5.57 47.28 -16.64
C VAL A 332 -4.80 48.37 -15.91
N ILE A 333 -4.61 49.50 -16.58
CA ILE A 333 -4.06 50.72 -15.99
C ILE A 333 -5.16 51.77 -15.94
N SER A 334 -5.36 52.39 -14.77
CA SER A 334 -6.28 53.52 -14.59
C SER A 334 -5.53 54.82 -14.29
N PRO A 335 -5.38 55.73 -15.29
CA PRO A 335 -4.76 57.04 -15.09
C PRO A 335 -5.67 58.02 -14.33
N GLN A 336 -5.20 58.50 -13.18
CA GLN A 336 -5.91 59.38 -12.26
C GLN A 336 -5.29 60.79 -12.19
N PRO A 337 -6.03 61.82 -11.77
CA PRO A 337 -7.45 61.82 -11.44
C PRO A 337 -8.33 61.76 -12.68
N SER A 338 -9.37 60.92 -12.66
CA SER A 338 -10.48 60.98 -13.62
C SER A 338 -11.66 61.77 -13.06
N SER A 339 -12.53 62.25 -13.94
CA SER A 339 -13.72 63.01 -13.50
C SER A 339 -14.83 62.09 -12.92
N TYR A 340 -14.73 60.78 -13.14
CA TYR A 340 -15.77 59.79 -12.85
C TYR A 340 -15.34 58.70 -11.85
N GLY A 341 -14.11 58.81 -11.31
CA GLY A 341 -13.55 57.92 -10.30
C GLY A 341 -12.73 56.77 -10.87
N VAL A 342 -12.27 55.89 -9.99
CA VAL A 342 -11.45 54.74 -10.39
C VAL A 342 -12.30 53.70 -11.11
N VAL A 343 -11.72 53.09 -12.16
CA VAL A 343 -12.30 51.96 -12.91
C VAL A 343 -12.74 50.87 -11.95
N THR A 344 -13.96 50.37 -12.14
CA THR A 344 -14.53 49.33 -11.27
C THR A 344 -14.03 47.94 -11.68
N ILE A 345 -13.24 47.30 -10.81
CA ILE A 345 -12.74 45.94 -11.01
C ILE A 345 -13.63 44.93 -10.25
N PRO A 346 -14.26 43.95 -10.93
CA PRO A 346 -15.02 42.89 -10.29
C PRO A 346 -14.18 42.07 -9.31
N ALA A 347 -14.78 41.60 -8.21
CA ALA A 347 -14.07 40.76 -7.22
C ALA A 347 -13.45 39.49 -7.82
N ALA A 348 -14.11 38.92 -8.84
CA ALA A 348 -13.57 37.76 -9.56
C ALA A 348 -12.27 38.07 -10.33
N ALA A 349 -12.10 39.31 -10.81
CA ALA A 349 -10.85 39.74 -11.44
C ALA A 349 -9.77 40.04 -10.40
N GLN A 350 -10.13 40.66 -9.27
CA GLN A 350 -9.17 40.93 -8.18
C GLN A 350 -8.56 39.67 -7.58
N ASN A 351 -9.29 38.55 -7.60
CA ASN A 351 -8.82 37.26 -7.10
C ASN A 351 -8.16 36.39 -8.18
N ASP A 352 -8.02 36.91 -9.40
CA ASP A 352 -7.45 36.18 -10.51
C ASP A 352 -5.94 36.42 -10.58
N PRO A 353 -5.09 35.38 -10.42
CA PRO A 353 -3.64 35.55 -10.45
C PRO A 353 -3.10 36.02 -11.80
N LYS A 354 -3.88 35.88 -12.90
CA LYS A 354 -3.52 36.30 -14.26
C LYS A 354 -4.04 37.71 -14.60
N PHE A 355 -4.55 38.44 -13.61
CA PHE A 355 -5.07 39.79 -13.79
C PHE A 355 -4.25 40.79 -12.97
N GLN A 356 -3.89 41.91 -13.59
CA GLN A 356 -3.20 43.00 -12.92
C GLN A 356 -4.00 44.29 -13.05
N PHE A 357 -4.09 45.04 -11.96
CA PHE A 357 -4.71 46.37 -11.94
C PHE A 357 -3.78 47.39 -11.31
N HIS A 358 -3.47 48.44 -12.07
CA HIS A 358 -2.58 49.51 -11.64
C HIS A 358 -3.28 50.86 -11.72
N VAL A 359 -3.04 51.71 -10.73
CA VAL A 359 -3.49 53.10 -10.75
C VAL A 359 -2.28 54.00 -10.98
N THR A 360 -2.33 54.85 -12.00
CA THR A 360 -1.24 55.77 -12.35
C THR A 360 -1.71 57.23 -12.25
N THR A 361 -0.79 58.18 -12.43
CA THR A 361 -1.14 59.60 -12.49
C THR A 361 -1.06 60.10 -13.93
N ARG A 362 -2.08 60.84 -14.36
CA ARG A 362 -2.15 61.50 -15.67
C ARG A 362 -1.02 62.50 -15.85
N GLU A 363 -0.40 62.48 -17.02
CA GLU A 363 0.74 63.35 -17.33
C GLU A 363 0.33 64.81 -17.46
N ASP A 364 -0.86 65.08 -18.02
CA ASP A 364 -1.42 66.45 -18.10
C ASP A 364 -1.83 67.02 -16.73
N LYS A 365 -1.86 66.17 -15.69
CA LYS A 365 -2.11 66.55 -14.29
C LYS A 365 -0.84 66.51 -13.43
N GLY A 366 0.34 66.45 -14.05
CA GLY A 366 1.63 66.47 -13.37
C GLY A 366 2.19 65.09 -13.01
N GLY A 367 1.61 64.02 -13.54
CA GLY A 367 2.20 62.69 -13.50
C GLY A 367 3.50 62.59 -14.30
N SER A 368 4.44 61.79 -13.82
CA SER A 368 5.63 61.40 -14.58
C SER A 368 5.30 60.32 -15.60
N THR A 369 6.13 60.16 -16.63
CA THR A 369 6.09 59.00 -17.53
C THR A 369 6.17 57.71 -16.73
N VAL A 370 5.24 56.79 -16.99
CA VAL A 370 5.16 55.47 -16.39
C VAL A 370 5.59 54.43 -17.41
N ASP A 371 6.44 53.49 -16.98
CA ASP A 371 6.89 52.39 -17.82
C ASP A 371 5.85 51.27 -17.85
N TRP A 372 4.83 51.40 -18.70
CA TRP A 372 3.74 50.43 -18.80
C TRP A 372 4.18 49.01 -19.17
N PHE A 373 5.25 48.89 -19.95
CA PHE A 373 5.75 47.60 -20.44
C PHE A 373 6.27 46.77 -19.26
N THR A 374 7.18 47.36 -18.47
CA THR A 374 7.69 46.75 -17.24
C THR A 374 6.61 46.66 -16.15
N LEU A 375 5.74 47.66 -16.03
CA LEU A 375 4.69 47.69 -14.99
C LEU A 375 3.71 46.52 -15.11
N CYS A 376 3.40 46.08 -16.33
CA CYS A 376 2.57 44.92 -16.58
C CYS A 376 3.37 43.61 -16.77
N GLY A 377 4.68 43.61 -16.47
CA GLY A 377 5.54 42.43 -16.57
C GLY A 377 5.76 41.91 -17.99
N LEU A 378 5.66 42.77 -19.00
CA LEU A 378 5.78 42.39 -20.42
C LEU A 378 7.24 42.35 -20.90
N ASP A 379 8.19 42.79 -20.08
CA ASP A 379 9.62 42.87 -20.38
C ASP A 379 10.33 41.53 -20.49
N ILE A 380 9.68 40.46 -20.03
CA ILE A 380 10.12 39.07 -20.23
C ILE A 380 9.68 38.48 -21.59
N LEU A 381 8.80 39.17 -22.32
CA LEU A 381 8.23 38.66 -23.56
C LEU A 381 9.21 38.82 -24.73
N SER A 382 9.13 37.88 -25.67
CA SER A 382 9.95 37.86 -26.88
C SER A 382 9.19 37.24 -28.04
N PRO A 383 9.62 37.45 -29.30
CA PRO A 383 8.98 36.83 -30.46
C PRO A 383 8.97 35.28 -30.43
N GLY A 384 9.77 34.67 -29.55
CA GLY A 384 9.77 33.23 -29.32
C GLY A 384 8.60 32.70 -28.48
N ASN A 385 7.95 33.55 -27.67
CA ASN A 385 6.81 33.17 -26.83
C ASN A 385 5.51 33.89 -27.23
N VAL A 386 5.57 35.18 -27.56
CA VAL A 386 4.42 36.03 -27.90
C VAL A 386 4.77 36.87 -29.14
N PRO A 387 3.98 36.84 -30.22
CA PRO A 387 4.32 37.58 -31.44
C PRO A 387 3.85 39.05 -31.44
N PHE A 388 2.84 39.41 -30.64
CA PHE A 388 2.34 40.79 -30.55
C PHE A 388 1.60 41.06 -29.22
N ILE A 389 1.24 42.32 -28.93
CA ILE A 389 0.48 42.73 -27.73
C ILE A 389 -0.83 43.41 -28.15
N GLY A 390 -1.93 43.09 -27.46
CA GLY A 390 -3.21 43.80 -27.63
C GLY A 390 -3.25 45.04 -26.76
N LEU A 391 -3.55 46.20 -27.33
CA LEU A 391 -3.55 47.48 -26.61
C LEU A 391 -4.90 48.19 -26.80
N PHE A 392 -5.57 48.56 -25.71
CA PHE A 392 -6.63 49.55 -25.73
C PHE A 392 -6.17 50.77 -24.93
N VAL A 393 -6.45 51.97 -25.47
CA VAL A 393 -6.24 53.23 -24.76
C VAL A 393 -7.51 54.03 -24.91
N ASP A 394 -8.13 54.35 -23.78
CA ASP A 394 -9.24 55.26 -23.74
C ASP A 394 -8.78 56.66 -24.18
N ILE A 395 -9.42 57.16 -25.22
CA ILE A 395 -9.23 58.51 -25.76
C ILE A 395 -10.56 59.24 -25.86
N SER A 396 -11.55 58.77 -25.11
CA SER A 396 -12.90 59.30 -25.06
C SER A 396 -13.12 60.16 -23.81
N GLY A 397 -14.17 60.98 -23.87
CA GLY A 397 -14.64 61.74 -22.71
C GLY A 397 -13.56 62.58 -22.04
N SER A 398 -13.19 62.16 -20.83
CA SER A 398 -12.31 62.89 -19.94
C SER A 398 -10.82 62.62 -20.18
N MET A 399 -10.48 61.63 -20.99
CA MET A 399 -9.10 61.27 -21.36
C MET A 399 -8.85 61.51 -22.86
N THR A 400 -7.63 61.95 -23.17
CA THR A 400 -7.15 62.07 -24.56
C THR A 400 -5.77 61.44 -24.64
N MET A 401 -5.26 61.18 -25.85
CA MET A 401 -3.89 60.67 -25.98
C MET A 401 -2.85 61.59 -25.30
N ALA A 402 -3.08 62.91 -25.28
CA ALA A 402 -2.21 63.87 -24.59
C ALA A 402 -2.10 63.64 -23.07
N THR A 403 -3.10 62.98 -22.45
CA THR A 403 -3.15 62.64 -21.02
C THR A 403 -2.09 61.61 -20.63
N VAL A 404 -1.66 60.77 -21.58
CA VAL A 404 -0.76 59.62 -21.36
C VAL A 404 0.32 59.48 -22.44
N GLN A 405 0.56 60.54 -23.22
CA GLN A 405 1.34 60.48 -24.46
C GLN A 405 2.75 59.95 -24.25
N ASN A 406 3.45 60.36 -23.18
CA ASN A 406 4.84 59.96 -22.98
C ASN A 406 4.93 58.48 -22.59
N SER A 407 4.04 58.02 -21.70
CA SER A 407 3.95 56.62 -21.27
C SER A 407 3.56 55.71 -22.44
N TYR A 408 2.59 56.12 -23.25
CA TYR A 408 2.23 55.44 -24.50
C TYR A 408 3.42 55.36 -25.46
N THR A 409 4.13 56.48 -25.67
CA THR A 409 5.27 56.52 -26.59
C THR A 409 6.41 55.61 -26.11
N LYS A 410 6.67 55.59 -24.79
CA LYS A 410 7.65 54.69 -24.19
C LYS A 410 7.23 53.23 -24.38
N PHE A 411 5.98 52.89 -24.07
CA PHE A 411 5.44 51.54 -24.25
C PHE A 411 5.63 51.03 -25.69
N ILE A 412 5.22 51.80 -26.70
CA ILE A 412 5.39 51.40 -28.10
C ILE A 412 6.88 51.24 -28.47
N SER A 413 7.76 52.08 -27.91
CA SER A 413 9.20 51.95 -28.09
C SER A 413 9.73 50.65 -27.48
N ASP A 414 9.31 50.29 -26.27
CA ASP A 414 9.78 49.08 -25.58
C ASP A 414 9.28 47.81 -26.27
N VAL A 415 8.00 47.77 -26.65
CA VAL A 415 7.40 46.68 -27.45
C VAL A 415 8.18 46.49 -28.75
N THR A 416 8.50 47.57 -29.46
CA THR A 416 9.27 47.51 -30.70
C THR A 416 10.71 47.05 -30.46
N ASN A 417 11.35 47.52 -29.37
CA ASN A 417 12.70 47.12 -29.00
C ASN A 417 12.79 45.64 -28.59
N ALA A 418 11.73 45.08 -28.00
CA ALA A 418 11.57 43.66 -27.73
C ALA A 418 11.31 42.82 -29.01
N GLY A 419 11.09 43.47 -30.16
CA GLY A 419 10.79 42.82 -31.43
C GLY A 419 9.35 42.33 -31.56
N LEU A 420 8.45 42.79 -30.67
CA LEU A 420 7.05 42.41 -30.62
C LEU A 420 6.21 43.31 -31.53
N GLY A 421 5.15 42.76 -32.11
CA GLY A 421 4.08 43.57 -32.72
C GLY A 421 3.16 44.19 -31.67
N HIS A 422 2.32 45.14 -32.08
CA HIS A 422 1.17 45.58 -31.28
C HIS A 422 -0.06 45.76 -32.15
N CYS A 423 -1.23 45.59 -31.54
CA CYS A 423 -2.52 45.83 -32.15
C CYS A 423 -3.29 46.79 -31.24
N GLN A 424 -3.46 48.04 -31.68
CA GLN A 424 -4.32 48.96 -30.96
C GLN A 424 -5.78 48.71 -31.35
N VAL A 425 -6.59 48.27 -30.40
CA VAL A 425 -8.04 48.13 -30.55
C VAL A 425 -8.76 49.39 -30.10
N GLN A 426 -9.99 49.57 -30.57
CA GLN A 426 -10.82 50.72 -30.21
C GLN A 426 -12.09 50.26 -29.51
N ASN A 427 -12.48 51.01 -28.49
CA ASN A 427 -13.76 50.86 -27.82
C ASN A 427 -14.50 52.19 -27.77
N GLY A 428 -15.78 52.20 -28.14
CA GLY A 428 -16.65 53.36 -27.97
C GLY A 428 -17.47 53.33 -26.69
N GLN A 429 -17.34 52.28 -25.87
CA GLN A 429 -18.24 52.01 -24.75
C GLN A 429 -17.52 51.84 -23.40
N GLU A 430 -16.29 52.35 -23.20
CA GLU A 430 -15.59 52.36 -21.88
C GLU A 430 -15.63 51.01 -21.11
N ARG A 431 -15.69 49.90 -21.85
CA ARG A 431 -15.76 48.53 -21.32
C ARG A 431 -14.41 47.89 -21.48
N TRP A 432 -13.59 47.91 -20.45
CA TRP A 432 -12.18 47.59 -20.55
C TRP A 432 -11.87 46.16 -21.05
N VAL A 433 -12.75 45.19 -20.78
CA VAL A 433 -12.57 43.80 -21.28
C VAL A 433 -13.02 43.63 -22.74
N LEU A 434 -14.12 44.29 -23.13
CA LEU A 434 -14.87 43.97 -24.35
C LEU A 434 -14.02 44.01 -25.64
N PRO A 435 -13.12 44.99 -25.85
CA PRO A 435 -12.29 45.09 -27.06
C PRO A 435 -11.38 43.88 -27.29
N PHE A 436 -11.07 43.15 -26.21
CA PHE A 436 -10.17 42.01 -26.22
C PHE A 436 -10.92 40.67 -26.30
N MET A 437 -12.26 40.70 -26.36
CA MET A 437 -13.09 39.51 -26.57
C MET A 437 -13.12 39.06 -28.04
N THR A 438 -11.95 39.13 -28.69
CA THR A 438 -11.75 38.81 -30.10
C THR A 438 -10.41 38.12 -30.26
N ASP A 439 -10.26 37.40 -31.38
CA ASP A 439 -8.96 36.98 -31.85
C ASP A 439 -8.25 38.22 -32.38
N LEU A 440 -7.24 38.68 -31.66
CA LEU A 440 -6.34 39.69 -32.17
C LEU A 440 -5.39 39.01 -33.14
N ALA A 441 -5.08 39.66 -34.25
CA ALA A 441 -4.09 39.19 -35.20
C ALA A 441 -3.44 40.42 -35.85
N PRO A 442 -2.14 40.37 -36.23
CA PRO A 442 -1.44 41.51 -36.82
C PRO A 442 -2.15 42.11 -38.05
N ASP A 443 -2.87 41.27 -38.80
CA ASP A 443 -3.61 41.67 -40.01
C ASP A 443 -5.13 41.79 -39.78
N SER A 444 -5.59 41.79 -38.53
CA SER A 444 -7.02 41.91 -38.23
C SER A 444 -7.54 43.32 -38.55
N PRO A 445 -8.73 43.47 -39.15
CA PRO A 445 -9.36 44.78 -39.36
C PRO A 445 -9.59 45.58 -38.08
N SER A 446 -9.53 44.92 -36.91
CA SER A 446 -9.67 45.55 -35.60
C SER A 446 -8.39 46.17 -35.06
N CYS A 447 -7.25 45.98 -35.74
CA CYS A 447 -5.95 46.53 -35.37
C CYS A 447 -5.64 47.77 -36.21
N THR A 448 -5.39 48.90 -35.55
CA THR A 448 -4.95 50.16 -36.19
C THR A 448 -3.51 50.50 -35.89
#